data_AF-Q1Q3Q2-F1
#
_entry.id   AF-Q1Q3Q2-F1
#
_cell.length_a   1.000
_cell.length_b   1.000
_cell.length_c   1.000
_cell.angle_alpha   90.00
_cell.angle_beta   90.00
_cell.angle_gamma   90.00
#
_symmetry.space_group_name_H-M   'P 1'
#
loop_
_entity.id
_entity.type
_entity.pdbx_description
1 polymer ?
#
loop_
_entity_poly.entity_id
_entity_poly.type
_entity_poly.pdbx_seq_one_letter_code
_entity_poly.pdbx_strand_id
1 'polypeptide(L)' 'MKFTRITINPNQMGGIPCIRGLRIPVATIVGMVADGMSEEEILKAFSRPGT' A
#
# COMPACT_ATOMS: atom_id res chain seq x y z
N MET A 1 -17.83 -6.62 -0.87
CA MET A 1 -16.67 -7.14 -0.12
C MET A 1 -16.06 -6.02 0.72
N LYS A 2 -15.70 -6.28 1.98
CA LYS A 2 -15.03 -5.30 2.86
C LYS A 2 -13.61 -5.79 3.14
N PHE A 3 -12.60 -5.00 2.75
CA PHE A 3 -11.19 -5.35 2.99
C PHE A 3 -10.77 -4.88 4.39
N THR A 4 -10.22 -5.77 5.21
CA THR A 4 -9.83 -5.47 6.61
C THR A 4 -8.55 -4.62 6.72
N ARG A 5 -7.75 -4.61 5.65
CA ARG A 5 -6.44 -3.95 5.58
C ARG A 5 -6.40 -2.72 4.68
N ILE A 6 -7.52 -2.36 4.05
CA ILE A 6 -7.63 -1.21 3.16
C ILE A 6 -8.59 -0.20 3.78
N THR A 7 -8.21 1.08 3.77
CA THR A 7 -9.05 2.20 4.20
C THR A 7 -9.26 3.16 3.05
N ILE A 8 -10.47 3.71 2.97
CA ILE A 8 -10.83 4.81 2.07
C ILE A 8 -11.23 5.96 2.98
N ASN A 9 -10.42 7.03 3.00
CA ASN A 9 -10.69 8.23 3.78
C ASN A 9 -10.65 9.43 2.83
N PRO A 10 -11.78 10.12 2.57
CA PRO A 10 -11.83 11.28 1.69
C PRO A 10 -10.84 12.39 2.06
N ASN A 11 -10.50 12.52 3.35
CA ASN A 11 -9.54 13.50 3.86
C ASN A 11 -8.08 13.06 3.74
N GLN A 12 -7.81 11.86 3.23
CA GLN A 12 -6.46 11.32 3.02
C GLN A 12 -6.27 10.98 1.55
N MET A 13 -5.23 11.55 0.93
CA MET A 13 -4.86 11.25 -0.46
C MET A 13 -6.03 11.34 -1.46
N GLY A 14 -6.98 12.26 -1.23
CA GLY A 14 -8.13 12.45 -2.11
C GLY A 14 -9.14 11.29 -2.12
N GLY A 15 -9.16 10.45 -1.07
CA GLY A 15 -10.09 9.33 -0.99
C GLY A 15 -9.67 8.09 -1.77
N ILE A 16 -8.42 8.01 -2.21
CA ILE A 16 -7.92 6.77 -2.83
C ILE A 16 -7.82 5.64 -1.79
N PRO A 17 -8.05 4.37 -2.18
CA PRO A 17 -7.83 3.24 -1.30
C PRO A 17 -6.36 3.11 -0.89
N CYS A 18 -6.10 3.19 0.41
CA CYS A 18 -4.77 3.04 0.99
C CYS A 18 -4.71 1.84 1.94
N ILE A 19 -3.51 1.28 2.14
CA ILE A 19 -3.30 0.31 3.22
C ILE A 19 -3.54 0.98 4.56
N ARG A 20 -4.39 0.36 5.40
CA ARG A 20 -4.84 0.88 6.69
C ARG A 20 -3.65 1.24 7.58
N GLY A 21 -3.63 2.47 8.08
CA GLY A 21 -2.56 3.00 8.94
C GLY A 21 -1.33 3.47 8.18
N LEU A 22 -1.32 3.35 6.86
CA LEU A 22 -0.25 3.80 5.97
C LEU A 22 -0.82 4.79 4.95
N ARG A 23 0.05 5.58 4.34
CA ARG A 23 -0.28 6.46 3.21
C ARG A 23 0.23 5.85 1.89
N ILE A 24 0.01 4.55 1.75
CA ILE A 24 0.46 3.76 0.59
C ILE A 24 -0.80 3.35 -0.19
N PRO A 25 -0.97 3.83 -1.44
CA PRO A 25 -2.09 3.44 -2.28
C PRO A 25 -2.03 1.96 -2.64
N VAL A 26 -3.19 1.30 -2.67
CA VAL A 26 -3.29 -0.10 -3.09
C VAL A 26 -2.85 -0.26 -4.55
N ALA A 27 -3.17 0.71 -5.40
CA ALA A 27 -2.76 0.72 -6.81
C ALA A 27 -1.23 0.68 -6.99
N THR A 28 -0.47 1.33 -6.11
CA THR A 28 1.00 1.30 -6.15
C THR A 28 1.53 -0.11 -5.91
N ILE A 29 1.01 -0.81 -4.89
CA ILE A 29 1.41 -2.20 -4.60
C ILE A 29 1.06 -3.13 -5.76
N VAL A 30 -0.15 -2.99 -6.32
CA VAL A 30 -0.58 -3.80 -7.48
C VAL A 30 0.30 -3.53 -8.70
N GLY A 31 0.71 -2.29 -8.94
CA GLY A 31 1.67 -1.94 -10.00
C GLY A 31 3.01 -2.64 -9.81
N MET A 32 3.58 -2.61 -8.60
CA MET A 32 4.86 -3.29 -8.31
C MET A 32 4.77 -4.81 -8.52
N VAL A 33 3.65 -5.43 -8.14
CA VAL A 33 3.40 -6.85 -8.42
C VAL A 33 3.30 -7.09 -9.93
N ALA A 34 2.62 -6.22 -10.67
CA ALA A 34 2.51 -6.33 -12.13
C ALA A 34 3.87 -6.15 -12.83
N ASP A 35 4.76 -5.34 -12.26
CA ASP A 35 6.14 -5.16 -12.71
C ASP A 35 7.06 -6.35 -12.35
N GLY A 36 6.53 -7.36 -11.66
CA GLY A 36 7.24 -8.59 -11.32
C GLY A 36 8.09 -8.50 -10.06
N MET A 37 7.91 -7.48 -9.22
CA MET A 37 8.61 -7.39 -7.94
C MET A 37 8.15 -8.48 -6.97
N SER A 38 9.11 -9.03 -6.22
CA SER A 38 8.81 -9.99 -5.17
C SER A 38 8.20 -9.31 -3.94
N GLU A 39 7.50 -10.08 -3.09
CA GLU A 39 6.95 -9.56 -1.84
C GLU A 39 8.04 -8.96 -0.94
N GLU A 40 9.24 -9.56 -0.90
CA GLU A 40 10.35 -9.03 -0.10
C GLU A 40 10.85 -7.68 -0.62
N GLU A 41 10.90 -7.50 -1.93
CA GLU A 41 11.29 -6.24 -2.57
C GLU A 41 10.26 -5.14 -2.29
N ILE A 42 8.98 -5.46 -2.42
CA ILE A 42 7.88 -4.54 -2.09
C ILE A 42 7.94 -4.16 -0.61
N LEU A 43 8.14 -5.12 0.29
CA LEU A 43 8.26 -4.85 1.72
C LEU A 43 9.49 -3.99 2.03
N LYS A 44 10.64 -4.23 1.38
CA LYS A 44 11.85 -3.39 1.51
C LYS A 44 11.64 -1.97 1.03
N ALA A 45 10.79 -1.74 0.02
CA ALA A 45 10.51 -0.40 -0.47
C ALA A 45 9.74 0.47 0.53
N PHE A 46 8.99 -0.14 1.46
CA PHE A 46 8.17 0.58 2.44
C PHE A 46 8.56 0.35 3.90
N SER A 47 9.47 -0.58 4.18
CA SER A 47 10.05 -0.75 5.51
C SER A 47 11.01 0.40 5.82
N ARG A 48 10.98 0.88 7.07
CA ARG A 48 12.02 1.81 7.53
C ARG A 48 13.27 1.00 7.86
N PRO A 49 14.48 1.42 7.43
CA PRO A 49 15.71 0.82 7.94
C PRO A 49 15.83 1.14 9.43
N GLY A 50 15.85 0.12 10.29
CA GLY A 50 16.18 0.26 11.71
C GLY A 50 15.09 -0.08 12.75
N THR A 51 14.17 -1.01 12.45
CA THR A 51 13.42 -1.75 13.49
C THR A 51 13.83 -3.21 13.50
#